data_AF-A0A2V4DIA6-F1
#
_entry.id   AF-A0A2V4DIA6-F1
#
_cell.length_a   1.000
_cell.length_b   1.000
_cell.length_c   1.000
_cell.angle_alpha   90.00
_cell.angle_beta   90.00
_cell.angle_gamma   90.00
#
_symmetry.space_group_name_H-M   'P 1'
#
loop_
_entity.id
_entity.type
_entity.pdbx_description
1 polymer ?
#
loop_
_entity_poly.entity_id
_entity_poly.type
_entity_poly.pdbx_seq_one_letter_code
_entity_poly.pdbx_strand_id
1 'polypeptide(L)'
;MESGDLLAERRQRWSNQGFDADAITSHLENVGGNISESVIRLENAMVTALSLRQKVANWPTQWPERDELLEILRDPTNLEVGERKWREVIGKRRPWVFTAKDSQHSWSREGRSNELNEWLERLEAIDESMTPYSNDVISAIENVSTTNHIEEVVSNLEQRQIRRTGILEGMVEHLRQERGWALTALSGNLQERYSEVDRIQEMDTTLGDIEEVVDEVISIFDSDVARN
;
A
#
# COMPACT_ATOMS: atom_id res chain seq x y z
N MET A 1 -18.79 -22.56 39.08
CA MET A 1 -19.00 -23.39 37.87
C MET A 1 -19.38 -22.55 36.65
N GLU A 2 -20.19 -21.48 36.80
CA GLU A 2 -20.60 -20.60 35.68
C GLU A 2 -19.45 -19.84 34.98
N SER A 3 -18.38 -19.48 35.68
CA SER A 3 -17.29 -18.68 35.09
C SER A 3 -16.41 -19.45 34.08
N GLY A 4 -16.37 -20.79 34.18
CA GLY A 4 -15.56 -21.64 33.29
C GLY A 4 -16.21 -21.86 31.92
N ASP A 5 -17.53 -22.05 31.89
CA ASP A 5 -18.30 -22.21 30.65
C ASP A 5 -18.32 -20.91 29.83
N LEU A 6 -18.50 -19.77 30.49
CA LEU A 6 -18.50 -18.45 29.85
C LEU A 6 -17.15 -18.11 29.19
N LEU A 7 -16.02 -18.55 29.78
CA LEU A 7 -14.70 -18.33 29.20
C LEU A 7 -14.43 -19.27 28.00
N ALA A 8 -14.93 -20.50 28.05
CA ALA A 8 -14.82 -21.44 26.92
C ALA A 8 -15.65 -20.96 25.71
N GLU A 9 -16.88 -20.50 25.94
CA GLU A 9 -17.72 -19.91 24.88
C GLU A 9 -17.08 -18.65 24.28
N ARG A 10 -16.49 -17.79 25.12
CA ARG A 10 -15.77 -16.58 24.67
C ARG A 10 -14.53 -16.92 23.86
N ARG A 11 -13.73 -17.90 24.28
CA ARG A 11 -12.55 -18.37 23.55
C ARG A 11 -12.92 -18.87 22.15
N GLN A 12 -14.01 -19.65 22.05
CA GLN A 12 -14.51 -20.11 20.76
C GLN A 12 -14.94 -18.93 19.87
N ARG A 13 -15.65 -17.94 20.44
CA ARG A 13 -16.05 -16.74 19.72
C ARG A 13 -14.85 -15.94 19.19
N TRP A 14 -13.81 -15.75 19.99
CA TRP A 14 -12.60 -15.03 19.57
C TRP A 14 -11.84 -15.78 18.46
N SER A 15 -11.72 -17.09 18.59
CA SER A 15 -11.15 -17.93 17.54
C SER A 15 -11.95 -17.83 16.24
N ASN A 16 -13.29 -17.84 16.30
CA ASN A 16 -14.15 -17.69 15.12
C ASN A 16 -14.01 -16.31 14.45
N GLN A 17 -13.62 -15.28 15.20
CA GLN A 17 -13.29 -13.95 14.68
C GLN A 17 -11.86 -13.85 14.12
N GLY A 18 -11.09 -14.94 14.20
CA GLY A 18 -9.72 -15.02 13.71
C GLY A 18 -8.71 -14.30 14.61
N PHE A 19 -8.98 -14.21 15.92
CA PHE A 19 -8.03 -13.76 16.93
C PHE A 19 -7.25 -14.94 17.53
N ASP A 20 -6.06 -14.67 18.05
CA ASP A 20 -5.29 -15.62 18.84
C ASP A 20 -5.90 -15.77 20.24
N ALA A 21 -6.86 -16.69 20.34
CA ALA A 21 -7.60 -16.94 21.57
C ALA A 21 -6.71 -17.46 22.71
N ASP A 22 -5.55 -18.04 22.40
CA ASP A 22 -4.62 -18.61 23.37
C ASP A 22 -3.73 -17.51 23.97
N ALA A 23 -3.25 -16.58 23.15
CA ALA A 23 -2.59 -15.36 23.61
C ALA A 23 -3.51 -14.52 24.51
N ILE A 24 -4.79 -14.36 24.11
CA ILE A 24 -5.79 -13.64 24.90
C ILE A 24 -6.01 -14.29 26.27
N THR A 25 -6.18 -15.62 26.31
CA THR A 25 -6.43 -16.35 27.56
C THR A 25 -5.23 -16.23 28.50
N SER A 26 -4.02 -16.39 27.96
CA SER A 26 -2.77 -16.23 28.70
C SER A 26 -2.61 -14.80 29.25
N HIS A 27 -3.02 -13.78 28.51
CA HIS A 27 -3.00 -12.40 28.98
C HIS A 27 -3.97 -12.21 30.16
N LEU A 28 -5.21 -12.68 30.04
CA LEU A 28 -6.23 -12.55 31.09
C LEU A 28 -5.88 -13.29 32.39
N GLU A 29 -5.18 -14.42 32.30
CA GLU A 29 -4.69 -15.17 33.47
C GLU A 29 -3.55 -14.43 34.20
N ASN A 30 -2.73 -13.68 33.45
CA ASN A 30 -1.58 -12.94 34.00
C ASN A 30 -1.93 -11.54 34.50
N VAL A 31 -3.06 -10.95 34.05
CA VAL A 31 -3.54 -9.66 34.53
C VAL A 31 -4.17 -9.86 35.91
N GLY A 32 -3.34 -9.79 36.95
CA GLY A 32 -3.80 -9.76 38.34
C GLY A 32 -4.69 -8.54 38.58
N GLY A 33 -5.91 -8.73 39.10
CA GLY A 33 -6.84 -7.65 39.41
C GLY A 33 -8.28 -7.92 39.00
N ASN A 34 -9.03 -6.85 38.66
CA ASN A 34 -10.43 -6.96 38.25
C ASN A 34 -10.54 -7.52 36.82
N ILE A 35 -10.77 -8.83 36.73
CA ILE A 35 -10.91 -9.57 35.47
C ILE A 35 -12.00 -8.95 34.59
N SER A 36 -13.11 -8.47 35.17
CA SER A 36 -14.21 -7.89 34.41
C SER A 36 -13.82 -6.61 33.67
N GLU A 37 -13.04 -5.74 34.30
CA GLU A 37 -12.54 -4.52 33.64
C GLU A 37 -11.53 -4.85 32.54
N SER A 38 -10.66 -5.83 32.80
CA SER A 38 -9.65 -6.29 31.84
C SER A 38 -10.30 -6.90 30.60
N VAL A 39 -11.38 -7.68 30.78
CA VAL A 39 -12.19 -8.22 29.68
C VAL A 39 -12.83 -7.12 28.86
N ILE A 40 -13.44 -6.10 29.48
CA ILE A 40 -14.07 -4.99 28.74
C ILE A 40 -13.05 -4.22 27.90
N ARG A 41 -11.87 -3.92 28.47
CA ARG A 41 -10.78 -3.25 27.73
C ARG A 41 -10.35 -4.09 26.53
N LEU A 42 -10.24 -5.40 26.71
CA LEU A 42 -9.83 -6.33 25.66
C LEU A 42 -10.90 -6.47 24.57
N GLU A 43 -12.18 -6.53 24.93
CA GLU A 43 -13.29 -6.53 23.96
C GLU A 43 -13.33 -5.23 23.15
N ASN A 44 -13.09 -4.07 23.77
CA ASN A 44 -12.95 -2.81 23.05
C ASN A 44 -11.74 -2.84 22.10
N ALA A 45 -10.61 -3.39 22.56
CA ALA A 45 -9.43 -3.54 21.72
C ALA A 45 -9.69 -4.47 20.51
N MET A 46 -10.46 -5.54 20.70
CA MET A 46 -10.90 -6.43 19.62
C MET A 46 -11.74 -5.70 18.58
N VAL A 47 -12.70 -4.87 18.99
CA VAL A 47 -13.53 -4.10 18.05
C VAL A 47 -12.65 -3.19 17.19
N THR A 48 -11.70 -2.49 17.81
CA THR A 48 -10.76 -1.63 17.08
C THR A 48 -9.84 -2.45 16.17
N ALA A 49 -9.31 -3.57 16.64
CA ALA A 49 -8.46 -4.46 15.87
C ALA A 49 -9.20 -5.03 14.64
N LEU A 50 -10.48 -5.43 14.77
CA LEU A 50 -11.30 -5.88 13.65
C LEU A 50 -11.49 -4.77 12.61
N SER A 51 -11.84 -3.56 13.05
CA SER A 51 -12.00 -2.41 12.15
C SER A 51 -10.71 -2.12 11.40
N LEU A 52 -9.56 -2.17 12.09
CA LEU A 52 -8.27 -1.92 11.49
C LEU A 52 -7.89 -3.03 10.50
N ARG A 53 -8.11 -4.31 10.86
CA ARG A 53 -7.91 -5.45 9.97
C ARG A 53 -8.74 -5.35 8.69
N GLN A 54 -9.99 -4.90 8.78
CA GLN A 54 -10.82 -4.70 7.60
C GLN A 54 -10.24 -3.63 6.67
N LYS A 55 -9.76 -2.51 7.23
CA LYS A 55 -9.08 -1.46 6.44
C LYS A 55 -7.79 -1.96 5.80
N VAL A 56 -6.98 -2.72 6.54
CA VAL A 56 -5.70 -3.28 6.07
C VAL A 56 -5.92 -4.36 5.02
N ALA A 57 -6.98 -5.17 5.14
CA ALA A 57 -7.30 -6.20 4.16
C ALA A 57 -7.54 -5.63 2.76
N ASN A 58 -8.08 -4.41 2.69
CA ASN A 58 -8.32 -3.65 1.47
C ASN A 58 -7.07 -2.96 0.90
N TRP A 59 -5.93 -3.02 1.59
CA TRP A 59 -4.69 -2.48 1.04
C TRP A 59 -4.22 -3.27 -0.18
N PRO A 60 -3.47 -2.62 -1.09
CA PRO A 60 -2.86 -3.30 -2.21
C PRO A 60 -2.03 -4.51 -1.75
N THR A 61 -2.17 -5.64 -2.43
CA THR A 61 -1.49 -6.90 -2.05
C THR A 61 0.03 -6.83 -2.19
N GLN A 62 0.53 -5.89 -3.00
CA GLN A 62 1.96 -5.62 -3.13
C GLN A 62 2.58 -4.91 -1.92
N TRP A 63 1.78 -4.41 -0.96
CA TRP A 63 2.31 -3.78 0.24
C TRP A 63 2.78 -4.82 1.25
N PRO A 64 4.08 -4.96 1.52
CA PRO A 64 4.59 -5.98 2.44
C PRO A 64 4.08 -5.79 3.86
N GLU A 65 3.82 -4.54 4.28
CA GLU A 65 3.31 -4.23 5.61
C GLU A 65 1.87 -4.70 5.84
N ARG A 66 1.14 -5.06 4.77
CA ARG A 66 -0.22 -5.58 4.87
C ARG A 66 -0.26 -6.86 5.69
N ASP A 67 0.52 -7.86 5.32
CA ASP A 67 0.49 -9.17 5.97
C ASP A 67 1.11 -9.10 7.37
N GLU A 68 2.19 -8.32 7.54
CA GLU A 68 2.78 -8.03 8.86
C GLU A 68 1.74 -7.43 9.82
N LEU A 69 1.00 -6.42 9.37
CA LEU A 69 0.02 -5.74 10.20
C LEU A 69 -1.22 -6.58 10.47
N LEU A 70 -1.68 -7.38 9.50
CA LEU A 70 -2.76 -8.35 9.71
C LEU A 70 -2.40 -9.39 10.77
N GLU A 71 -1.14 -9.83 10.81
CA GLU A 71 -0.66 -10.76 11.83
C GLU A 71 -0.58 -10.10 13.21
N ILE A 72 -0.01 -8.89 13.31
CA ILE A 72 0.03 -8.13 14.59
C ILE A 72 -1.37 -7.97 15.18
N LEU A 73 -2.38 -7.67 14.35
CA LEU A 73 -3.75 -7.41 14.79
C LEU A 73 -4.57 -8.67 15.10
N ARG A 74 -4.00 -9.88 14.94
CA ARG A 74 -4.61 -11.12 15.46
C ARG A 74 -4.53 -11.21 16.97
N ASP A 75 -3.59 -10.50 17.59
CA ASP A 75 -3.51 -10.37 19.04
C ASP A 75 -3.98 -8.96 19.44
N PRO A 76 -5.18 -8.81 20.02
CA PRO A 76 -5.72 -7.52 20.41
C PRO A 76 -4.92 -6.85 21.55
N THR A 77 -4.04 -7.58 22.25
CA THR A 77 -3.14 -6.97 23.24
C THR A 77 -2.05 -6.13 22.57
N ASN A 78 -1.74 -6.39 21.30
CA ASN A 78 -0.78 -5.63 20.49
C ASN A 78 -1.42 -4.46 19.75
N LEU A 79 -2.67 -4.07 20.09
CA LEU A 79 -3.41 -3.04 19.36
C LEU A 79 -2.61 -1.73 19.22
N GLU A 80 -1.98 -1.24 20.28
CA GLU A 80 -1.21 0.02 20.21
C GLU A 80 -0.03 -0.05 19.23
N VAL A 81 0.62 -1.22 19.15
CA VAL A 81 1.71 -1.48 18.20
C VAL A 81 1.14 -1.49 16.77
N GLY A 82 0.04 -2.20 16.56
CA GLY A 82 -0.67 -2.24 15.29
C GLY A 82 -1.14 -0.86 14.83
N GLU A 83 -1.74 -0.05 15.71
CA GLU A 83 -2.16 1.31 15.39
C GLU A 83 -0.99 2.23 15.03
N ARG A 84 0.14 2.10 15.73
CA ARG A 84 1.35 2.88 15.44
C ARG A 84 1.90 2.51 14.07
N LYS A 85 2.02 1.22 13.76
CA LYS A 85 2.48 0.73 12.46
C LYS A 85 1.52 1.14 11.34
N TRP A 86 0.21 0.99 11.55
CA TRP A 86 -0.81 1.47 10.61
C TRP A 86 -0.65 2.96 10.31
N ARG A 87 -0.45 3.77 11.35
CA ARG A 87 -0.25 5.22 11.22
C ARG A 87 1.02 5.54 10.44
N GLU A 88 2.10 4.83 10.70
CA GLU A 88 3.36 5.00 9.97
C GLU A 88 3.20 4.68 8.48
N VAL A 89 2.59 3.55 8.14
CA VAL A 89 2.39 3.11 6.75
C VAL A 89 1.49 4.08 6.00
N ILE A 90 0.32 4.39 6.56
CA ILE A 90 -0.62 5.34 5.94
C ILE A 90 -0.03 6.74 5.87
N GLY A 91 0.76 7.17 6.85
CA GLY A 91 1.35 8.51 6.86
C GLY A 91 2.34 8.69 5.72
N LYS A 92 3.07 7.62 5.38
CA LYS A 92 4.02 7.60 4.27
C LYS A 92 3.33 7.43 2.92
N ARG A 93 2.35 6.53 2.82
CA ARG A 93 1.77 6.12 1.52
C ARG A 93 0.52 6.91 1.14
N ARG A 94 -0.28 7.36 2.10
CA ARG A 94 -1.59 8.04 1.89
C ARG A 94 -1.82 9.16 2.93
N PRO A 95 -0.99 10.20 2.96
CA PRO A 95 -1.04 11.25 3.99
C PRO A 95 -2.39 11.98 4.09
N TRP A 96 -3.12 12.13 2.97
CA TRP A 96 -4.44 12.76 2.91
C TRP A 96 -5.48 12.08 3.83
N VAL A 97 -5.30 10.80 4.19
CA VAL A 97 -6.19 10.09 5.14
C VAL A 97 -6.16 10.76 6.51
N PHE A 98 -5.01 11.23 6.97
CA PHE A 98 -4.91 11.94 8.25
C PHE A 98 -5.47 13.34 8.16
N THR A 99 -5.14 14.07 7.09
CA THR A 99 -5.69 15.40 6.85
C THR A 99 -7.22 15.38 6.81
N ALA A 100 -7.82 14.41 6.12
CA ALA A 100 -9.27 14.25 6.06
C ALA A 100 -9.89 13.92 7.43
N LYS A 101 -9.19 13.11 8.23
CA LYS A 101 -9.63 12.81 9.60
C LYS A 101 -9.59 14.06 10.48
N ASP A 102 -8.52 14.84 10.38
CA ASP A 102 -8.32 16.05 11.18
C ASP A 102 -9.31 17.17 10.77
N SER A 103 -9.63 17.28 9.49
CA SER A 103 -10.60 18.26 8.96
C SER A 103 -12.06 17.78 8.95
N GLN A 104 -12.34 16.53 9.37
CA GLN A 104 -13.67 15.91 9.29
C GLN A 104 -14.78 16.78 9.92
N HIS A 105 -14.49 17.44 11.04
CA HIS A 105 -15.46 18.33 11.69
C HIS A 105 -15.80 19.55 10.83
N SER A 106 -14.83 20.14 10.13
CA SER A 106 -15.03 21.27 9.23
C SER A 106 -15.91 20.88 8.04
N TRP A 107 -15.60 19.74 7.41
CA TRP A 107 -16.40 19.15 6.34
C TRP A 107 -17.84 18.85 6.75
N SER A 108 -18.02 18.29 7.96
CA SER A 108 -19.36 18.01 8.49
C SER A 108 -20.15 19.29 8.77
N ARG A 109 -19.51 20.38 9.20
CA ARG A 109 -20.19 21.66 9.44
C ARG A 109 -20.69 22.31 8.15
N GLU A 110 -20.03 22.06 7.03
CA GLU A 110 -20.50 22.47 5.70
C GLU A 110 -21.53 21.51 5.09
N GLY A 111 -21.83 20.39 5.75
CA GLY A 111 -22.73 19.36 5.22
C GLY A 111 -22.13 18.56 4.06
N ARG A 112 -20.80 18.58 3.90
CA ARG A 112 -20.06 18.00 2.76
C ARG A 112 -19.31 16.70 3.12
N SER A 113 -19.70 16.02 4.20
CA SER A 113 -19.05 14.77 4.63
C SER A 113 -19.07 13.67 3.57
N ASN A 114 -20.16 13.57 2.79
CA ASN A 114 -20.25 12.58 1.71
C ASN A 114 -19.27 12.89 0.58
N GLU A 115 -19.15 14.17 0.21
CA GLU A 115 -18.20 14.63 -0.80
C GLU A 115 -16.75 14.32 -0.37
N LEU A 116 -16.40 14.52 0.90
CA LEU A 116 -15.07 14.12 1.41
C LEU A 116 -14.81 12.61 1.22
N ASN A 117 -15.81 11.77 1.50
CA ASN A 117 -15.67 10.32 1.33
C ASN A 117 -15.48 9.94 -0.15
N GLU A 118 -16.23 10.56 -1.06
CA GLU A 118 -16.08 10.34 -2.51
C GLU A 118 -14.66 10.71 -3.00
N TRP A 119 -14.10 11.81 -2.50
CA TRP A 119 -12.71 12.16 -2.79
C TRP A 119 -11.72 11.14 -2.23
N LEU A 120 -11.92 10.68 -1.00
CA LEU A 120 -11.06 9.66 -0.39
C LEU A 120 -11.08 8.35 -1.17
N GLU A 121 -12.25 7.91 -1.64
CA GLU A 121 -12.40 6.72 -2.48
C GLU A 121 -11.60 6.82 -3.79
N ARG A 122 -11.66 7.96 -4.48
CA ARG A 122 -10.81 8.21 -5.66
C ARG A 122 -9.33 8.15 -5.33
N LEU A 123 -8.94 8.77 -4.22
CA LEU A 123 -7.54 8.78 -3.78
C LEU A 123 -7.04 7.39 -3.35
N GLU A 124 -7.91 6.40 -3.10
CA GLU A 124 -7.47 5.02 -2.86
C GLU A 124 -6.83 4.37 -4.11
N ALA A 125 -7.16 4.85 -5.31
CA ALA A 125 -6.59 4.37 -6.58
C ALA A 125 -5.23 5.00 -6.92
N ILE A 126 -4.79 5.98 -6.14
CA ILE A 126 -3.50 6.64 -6.32
C ILE A 126 -2.37 5.71 -5.84
N ASP A 127 -1.42 5.45 -6.73
CA ASP A 127 -0.18 4.76 -6.46
C ASP A 127 0.68 5.61 -5.51
N GLU A 128 1.25 5.00 -4.49
CA GLU A 128 2.03 5.69 -3.45
C GLU A 128 3.24 6.47 -3.95
N SER A 129 3.78 6.11 -5.13
CA SER A 129 4.84 6.89 -5.75
C SER A 129 4.37 8.29 -6.17
N MET A 130 3.05 8.54 -6.15
CA MET A 130 2.46 9.85 -6.38
C MET A 130 2.38 10.72 -5.12
N THR A 131 2.60 10.15 -3.93
CA THR A 131 2.51 10.88 -2.66
C THR A 131 3.33 12.19 -2.62
N PRO A 132 4.56 12.26 -3.16
CA PRO A 132 5.31 13.52 -3.23
C PRO A 132 4.60 14.66 -4.01
N TYR A 133 3.60 14.34 -4.84
CA TYR A 133 2.83 15.30 -5.65
C TYR A 133 1.43 15.60 -5.08
N SER A 134 1.12 15.12 -3.88
CA SER A 134 -0.22 15.21 -3.28
C SER A 134 -0.47 16.45 -2.41
N ASN A 135 0.50 17.36 -2.29
CA ASN A 135 0.41 18.53 -1.39
C ASN A 135 -0.80 19.43 -1.69
N ASP A 136 -1.15 19.60 -2.96
CA ASP A 136 -2.30 20.42 -3.35
C ASP A 136 -3.62 19.77 -2.94
N VAL A 137 -3.72 18.44 -3.06
CA VAL A 137 -4.86 17.65 -2.58
C VAL A 137 -4.99 17.75 -1.06
N ILE A 138 -3.88 17.57 -0.35
CA ILE A 138 -3.83 17.70 1.12
C ILE A 138 -4.33 19.09 1.54
N SER A 139 -3.79 20.14 0.91
CA SER A 139 -4.17 21.52 1.20
C SER A 139 -5.65 21.78 0.90
N ALA A 140 -6.18 21.23 -0.19
CA ALA A 140 -7.57 21.41 -0.56
C ALA A 140 -8.54 20.69 0.41
N ILE A 141 -8.16 19.51 0.91
CA ILE A 141 -8.92 18.78 1.95
C ILE A 141 -8.86 19.52 3.29
N GLU A 142 -7.70 20.04 3.68
CA GLU A 142 -7.52 20.76 4.94
C GLU A 142 -8.38 22.02 4.99
N ASN A 143 -8.41 22.78 3.89
CA ASN A 143 -9.11 24.07 3.80
C ASN A 143 -10.59 23.96 3.37
N VAL A 144 -11.13 22.74 3.24
CA VAL A 144 -12.51 22.49 2.79
C VAL A 144 -12.82 23.24 1.49
N SER A 145 -11.88 23.16 0.55
CA SER A 145 -11.95 23.89 -0.72
C SER A 145 -13.22 23.60 -1.51
N THR A 146 -13.55 24.48 -2.46
CA THR A 146 -14.70 24.28 -3.34
C THR A 146 -14.57 23.00 -4.16
N THR A 147 -15.69 22.37 -4.48
CA THR A 147 -15.76 21.13 -5.29
C THR A 147 -14.93 21.24 -6.57
N ASN A 148 -15.02 22.37 -7.28
CA ASN A 148 -14.26 22.59 -8.52
C ASN A 148 -12.75 22.58 -8.28
N HIS A 149 -12.28 23.17 -7.18
CA HIS A 149 -10.85 23.21 -6.89
C HIS A 149 -10.33 21.84 -6.45
N ILE A 150 -11.10 21.10 -5.64
CA ILE A 150 -10.73 19.74 -5.24
C ILE A 150 -10.69 18.81 -6.46
N GLU A 151 -11.70 18.89 -7.32
CA GLU A 151 -11.72 18.14 -8.59
C GLU A 151 -10.48 18.44 -9.43
N GLU A 152 -10.11 19.71 -9.58
CA GLU A 152 -8.91 20.11 -10.32
C GLU A 152 -7.63 19.47 -9.75
N VAL A 153 -7.39 19.58 -8.45
CA VAL A 153 -6.15 19.06 -7.84
C VAL A 153 -6.11 17.53 -7.81
N VAL A 154 -7.26 16.86 -7.59
CA VAL A 154 -7.37 15.39 -7.63
C VAL A 154 -7.17 14.89 -9.06
N SER A 155 -7.86 15.49 -10.04
CA SER A 155 -7.68 15.15 -11.46
C SER A 155 -6.24 15.37 -11.92
N ASN A 156 -5.58 16.44 -11.49
CA ASN A 156 -4.18 16.68 -11.83
C ASN A 156 -3.25 15.57 -11.31
N LEU A 157 -3.50 15.08 -10.09
CA LEU A 157 -2.74 13.97 -9.51
C LEU A 157 -3.00 12.66 -10.27
N GLU A 158 -4.26 12.35 -10.58
CA GLU A 158 -4.66 11.18 -11.37
C GLU A 158 -4.06 11.21 -12.78
N GLN A 159 -4.14 12.34 -13.49
CA GLN A 159 -3.57 12.50 -14.83
C GLN A 159 -2.05 12.36 -14.82
N ARG A 160 -1.38 12.84 -13.78
CA ARG A 160 0.06 12.63 -13.60
C ARG A 160 0.40 11.14 -13.48
N GLN A 161 -0.36 10.39 -12.71
CA GLN A 161 -0.21 8.94 -12.62
C GLN A 161 -0.45 8.25 -13.97
N ILE A 162 -1.56 8.56 -14.65
CA ILE A 162 -1.91 7.99 -15.95
C ILE A 162 -0.78 8.23 -16.96
N ARG A 163 -0.28 9.46 -17.05
CA ARG A 163 0.82 9.80 -17.95
C ARG A 163 2.09 8.99 -17.64
N ARG A 164 2.45 8.86 -16.38
CA ARG A 164 3.63 8.08 -15.97
C ARG A 164 3.43 6.60 -16.28
N THR A 165 2.27 6.03 -16.00
CA THR A 165 1.95 4.65 -16.37
C THR A 165 2.09 4.43 -17.88
N GLY A 166 1.53 5.33 -18.71
CA GLY A 166 1.63 5.20 -20.16
C GLY A 166 3.06 5.30 -20.70
N ILE A 167 3.91 6.14 -20.10
CA ILE A 167 5.35 6.20 -20.44
C ILE A 167 6.04 4.88 -20.11
N LEU A 168 5.81 4.35 -18.90
CA LEU A 168 6.39 3.07 -18.47
C LEU A 168 5.96 1.93 -19.41
N GLU A 169 4.68 1.85 -19.74
CA GLU A 169 4.15 0.85 -20.68
C GLU A 169 4.80 0.98 -22.07
N GLY A 170 5.02 2.20 -22.55
CA GLY A 170 5.77 2.45 -23.79
C GLY A 170 7.22 1.97 -23.73
N MET A 171 7.92 2.18 -22.61
CA MET A 171 9.29 1.67 -22.42
C MET A 171 9.34 0.14 -22.41
N VAL A 172 8.40 -0.50 -21.70
CA VAL A 172 8.27 -1.97 -21.66
C VAL A 172 7.97 -2.53 -23.06
N GLU A 173 7.08 -1.89 -23.81
CA GLU A 173 6.76 -2.32 -25.17
C GLU A 173 7.96 -2.22 -26.10
N HIS A 174 8.71 -1.11 -26.05
CA HIS A 174 9.91 -0.91 -26.85
C HIS A 174 10.96 -2.01 -26.58
N LEU A 175 11.27 -2.28 -25.31
CA LEU A 175 12.19 -3.35 -24.92
C LEU A 175 11.74 -4.72 -25.42
N ARG A 176 10.43 -4.99 -25.39
CA ARG A 176 9.86 -6.26 -25.85
C ARG A 176 9.90 -6.41 -27.36
N GLN A 177 9.41 -5.42 -28.10
CA GLN A 177 9.21 -5.52 -29.56
C GLN A 177 10.48 -5.27 -30.35
N GLU A 178 11.27 -4.28 -29.95
CA GLU A 178 12.43 -3.83 -30.73
C GLU A 178 13.73 -4.48 -30.26
N ARG A 179 13.82 -4.84 -28.98
CA ARG A 179 15.03 -5.41 -28.37
C ARG A 179 14.89 -6.87 -27.95
N GLY A 180 13.70 -7.46 -28.07
CA GLY A 180 13.45 -8.88 -27.85
C GLY A 180 13.47 -9.33 -26.38
N TRP A 181 13.41 -8.40 -25.42
CA TRP A 181 13.36 -8.75 -24.00
C TRP A 181 12.03 -9.41 -23.63
N ALA A 182 12.12 -10.61 -23.04
CA ALA A 182 10.96 -11.32 -22.50
C ALA A 182 10.54 -10.75 -21.14
N LEU A 183 9.99 -9.53 -21.14
CA LEU A 183 9.53 -8.88 -19.91
C LEU A 183 8.24 -9.53 -19.39
N THR A 184 8.30 -10.09 -18.19
CA THR A 184 7.12 -10.49 -17.41
C THR A 184 6.46 -9.29 -16.76
N ALA A 185 5.27 -9.47 -16.17
CA ALA A 185 4.62 -8.40 -15.41
C ALA A 185 5.55 -7.85 -14.31
N LEU A 186 5.88 -6.57 -14.40
CA LEU A 186 6.72 -5.89 -13.41
C LEU A 186 5.94 -5.74 -12.10
N SER A 187 6.57 -6.09 -10.99
CA SER A 187 5.99 -5.98 -9.65
C SER A 187 6.29 -4.63 -9.00
N GLY A 188 5.52 -4.30 -7.96
CA GLY A 188 5.75 -3.12 -7.14
C GLY A 188 4.94 -1.88 -7.53
N ASN A 189 5.19 -0.78 -6.83
CA ASN A 189 4.61 0.53 -7.14
C ASN A 189 5.18 1.08 -8.46
N LEU A 190 4.63 2.19 -8.95
CA LEU A 190 5.03 2.72 -10.25
C LEU A 190 6.53 3.10 -10.30
N GLN A 191 7.10 3.62 -9.21
CA GLN A 191 8.51 4.00 -9.15
C GLN A 191 9.46 2.79 -9.19
N GLU A 192 9.10 1.71 -8.49
CA GLU A 192 9.84 0.45 -8.50
C GLU A 192 9.85 -0.16 -9.91
N ARG A 193 8.69 -0.14 -10.57
CA ARG A 193 8.57 -0.62 -11.96
C ARG A 193 9.43 0.20 -12.93
N TYR A 194 9.50 1.53 -12.77
CA TYR A 194 10.44 2.36 -13.53
C TYR A 194 11.90 1.94 -13.30
N SER A 195 12.28 1.76 -12.04
CA SER A 195 13.66 1.40 -11.69
C SER A 195 14.07 0.06 -12.29
N GLU A 196 13.15 -0.90 -12.37
CA GLU A 196 13.40 -2.19 -13.00
C GLU A 196 13.53 -2.07 -14.53
N VAL A 197 12.71 -1.24 -15.18
CA VAL A 197 12.86 -0.96 -16.62
C VAL A 197 14.19 -0.27 -16.91
N ASP A 198 14.58 0.73 -16.12
CA ASP A 198 15.86 1.43 -16.27
C ASP A 198 17.04 0.44 -16.16
N ARG A 199 16.99 -0.47 -15.18
CA ARG A 199 17.99 -1.55 -15.03
C ARG A 199 18.09 -2.43 -16.28
N ILE A 200 16.96 -2.76 -16.89
CA ILE A 200 16.94 -3.56 -18.12
C ILE A 200 17.50 -2.76 -19.30
N GLN A 201 17.19 -1.47 -19.42
CA GLN A 201 17.76 -0.61 -20.45
C GLN A 201 19.28 -0.46 -20.33
N GLU A 202 19.82 -0.41 -19.11
CA GLU A 202 21.27 -0.43 -18.88
C GLU A 202 21.90 -1.76 -19.36
N MET A 203 21.24 -2.89 -19.07
CA MET A 203 21.68 -4.21 -19.57
C MET A 203 21.61 -4.29 -21.09
N ASP A 204 20.56 -3.73 -21.70
CA ASP A 204 20.35 -3.68 -23.14
C ASP A 204 21.42 -2.83 -23.85
N THR A 205 21.81 -1.72 -23.25
CA THR A 205 22.91 -0.86 -23.74
C THR A 205 24.23 -1.63 -23.69
N THR A 206 24.51 -2.30 -22.56
CA THR A 206 25.73 -3.13 -22.41
C THR A 206 25.78 -4.26 -23.42
N LEU A 207 24.64 -4.90 -23.71
CA LEU A 207 24.55 -5.94 -24.74
C LEU A 207 24.85 -5.36 -26.13
N GLY A 208 24.30 -4.18 -26.46
CA GLY A 208 24.60 -3.50 -27.72
C GLY A 208 26.09 -3.19 -27.90
N ASP A 209 26.75 -2.69 -26.84
CA ASP A 209 28.20 -2.43 -26.88
C ASP A 209 29.02 -3.71 -27.11
N ILE A 210 28.60 -4.84 -26.50
CA ILE A 210 29.23 -6.14 -26.72
C ILE A 210 29.00 -6.63 -28.16
N GLU A 211 27.78 -6.51 -28.67
CA GLU A 211 27.43 -6.89 -30.04
C GLU A 211 28.26 -6.08 -31.06
N GLU A 212 28.43 -4.78 -30.86
CA GLU A 212 29.26 -3.94 -31.72
C GLU A 212 30.73 -4.39 -31.74
N VAL A 213 31.31 -4.67 -30.57
CA VAL A 213 32.68 -5.18 -30.48
C VAL A 213 32.81 -6.55 -31.14
N VAL A 214 31.83 -7.44 -30.96
CA VAL A 214 31.83 -8.77 -31.58
C VAL A 214 31.74 -8.64 -33.10
N ASP A 215 30.86 -7.78 -33.61
CA ASP A 215 30.71 -7.54 -35.05
C ASP A 215 31.98 -6.93 -35.65
N GLU A 216 32.64 -5.99 -34.96
CA GLU A 216 33.93 -5.42 -35.41
C GLU A 216 35.02 -6.50 -35.48
N VAL A 217 35.13 -7.35 -34.46
CA VAL A 217 36.14 -8.42 -34.40
C VAL A 217 35.86 -9.52 -35.43
N ILE A 218 34.60 -9.96 -35.59
CA ILE A 218 34.22 -11.02 -36.53
C ILE A 218 34.30 -10.54 -37.98
N SER A 219 33.91 -9.29 -38.26
CA SER A 219 34.03 -8.65 -39.59
C SER A 219 35.43 -8.79 -40.20
N ILE A 220 36.47 -8.70 -39.38
CA ILE A 220 37.86 -8.88 -39.80
C ILE A 220 38.08 -10.29 -40.36
N PHE A 221 37.54 -11.31 -39.70
CA PHE A 221 37.69 -12.70 -40.13
C PHE A 221 36.78 -13.07 -41.32
N ASP A 222 35.58 -12.48 -41.43
CA ASP A 222 34.70 -12.69 -42.59
C ASP A 222 35.33 -12.19 -43.91
N SER A 223 36.10 -11.10 -43.84
CA SER A 223 36.81 -10.56 -44.99
C SER A 223 37.94 -11.47 -45.53
N ASP A 224 38.53 -12.28 -44.65
CA ASP A 224 39.56 -13.26 -45.00
C ASP A 224 38.98 -14.59 -45.48
N VAL A 225 37.80 -14.99 -44.99
CA VAL A 225 37.10 -16.20 -45.47
C VAL A 225 36.55 -16.00 -46.89
N ALA A 226 36.13 -14.80 -47.28
CA ALA A 226 35.64 -14.51 -48.63
C ALA A 226 36.73 -14.44 -49.72
N ARG A 227 38.02 -14.54 -49.35
CA ARG A 227 39.17 -14.48 -50.27
C ARG A 227 39.82 -15.84 -50.55
N ASN A 228 39.34 -16.92 -49.94
CA ASN A 228 39.72 -18.31 -50.27
C ASN A 228 38.59 -19.01 -51.04
#